data_AF-A0A7L3ASL5-F1
#
_entry.id   AF-A0A7L3ASL5-F1
#
_cell.length_a   1.000
_cell.length_b   1.000
_cell.length_c   1.000
_cell.angle_alpha   90.00
_cell.angle_beta   90.00
_cell.angle_gamma   90.00
#
_symmetry.space_group_name_H-M   'P 1'
#
loop_
_entity.id
_entity.type
_entity.pdbx_description
1 polymer ?
#
loop_
_entity_poly.entity_id
_entity_poly.type
_entity_poly.pdbx_seq_one_letter_code
_entity_poly.pdbx_strand_id
1 'polypeptide(L)'
;LLQHLKRIISDLCKLYNLPQHPDVEMLDQPLPAEQSTQEEVSSDEEDEEMPEDSEDLDHYEMKEEEPADGKKTEDEGIGKENLAILEKIKKNQRQDYLNGAVSGSVQATDRLMKELRDIYRSPSFKGGYYAVELVNDSLYDWNVKLLK
;
A
#
# COMPACT_ATOMS: atom_id res chain seq x y z
N LEU A 1 16.70 3.60 10.76
CA LEU A 1 15.66 2.54 10.73
C LEU A 1 16.23 1.15 11.07
N LEU A 2 17.29 0.70 10.38
CA LEU A 2 17.90 -0.64 10.56
C LEU A 2 18.38 -0.92 11.99
N GLN A 3 19.00 0.06 12.65
CA GLN A 3 19.43 -0.03 14.05
C GLN A 3 18.26 -0.29 15.02
N HIS A 4 17.11 0.33 14.78
CA HIS A 4 15.92 0.15 15.60
C HIS A 4 15.32 -1.24 15.39
N LEU A 5 15.29 -1.71 14.14
CA LEU A 5 14.88 -3.07 13.79
C LEU A 5 15.78 -4.12 14.45
N LYS A 6 17.10 -3.96 14.37
CA LYS A 6 18.09 -4.83 15.02
C LYS A 6 17.88 -4.92 16.53
N ARG A 7 17.58 -3.79 17.18
CA ARG A 7 17.28 -3.74 18.62
C ARG A 7 16.01 -4.52 18.97
N ILE A 8 14.92 -4.29 18.25
CA ILE A 8 13.64 -5.00 18.49
C ILE A 8 13.83 -6.51 18.31
N ILE A 9 14.48 -6.95 17.23
CA ILE A 9 14.71 -8.37 16.98
C ILE A 9 15.57 -8.99 18.08
N SER A 10 16.63 -8.30 18.51
CA SER A 10 17.51 -8.78 19.58
C SER A 10 16.77 -8.92 20.92
N ASP A 11 15.93 -7.96 21.27
CA ASP A 11 15.16 -7.99 22.52
C ASP A 11 14.09 -9.09 22.50
N LEU A 12 13.46 -9.34 21.35
CA LEU A 12 12.54 -10.47 21.16
C LEU A 12 13.26 -11.82 21.26
N CYS A 13 14.40 -12.00 20.61
CA CYS A 13 15.17 -13.24 20.69
C CYS A 13 15.59 -13.56 22.13
N LYS A 14 15.98 -12.55 22.92
CA LYS A 14 16.29 -12.71 24.35
C LYS A 14 15.07 -13.08 25.17
N LEU A 15 13.92 -12.45 24.92
CA LEU A 15 12.68 -12.68 25.67
C LEU A 15 12.14 -14.10 25.47
N TYR A 16 12.30 -14.65 24.27
CA TYR A 16 11.84 -16.00 23.92
C TYR A 16 12.94 -17.08 23.98
N ASN A 17 14.14 -16.76 24.50
CA ASN A 17 15.30 -17.66 24.55
C ASN A 17 15.63 -18.32 23.20
N LEU A 18 15.52 -17.57 22.10
CA LEU A 18 15.82 -18.04 20.76
C LEU A 18 17.29 -17.74 20.40
N PRO A 19 17.98 -18.65 19.68
CA PRO A 19 19.30 -18.36 19.16
C PRO A 19 19.23 -17.18 18.18
N GLN A 20 20.07 -16.18 18.41
CA GLN A 20 20.16 -15.04 17.51
C GLN A 20 20.84 -15.46 16.21
N HIS A 21 20.18 -15.21 15.07
CA HIS A 21 20.72 -15.54 13.76
C HIS A 21 21.79 -14.51 13.36
N PRO A 22 22.94 -14.93 12.78
CA PRO A 22 24.03 -14.03 12.40
C PRO A 22 23.59 -12.91 11.44
N ASP A 23 22.59 -13.16 10.61
CA ASP A 23 22.03 -12.15 9.69
C ASP A 23 21.46 -10.92 10.44
N VAL A 24 21.02 -11.08 11.69
CA VAL A 24 20.54 -9.96 12.53
C VAL A 24 21.69 -9.05 12.94
N GLU A 25 22.89 -9.61 13.11
CA GLU A 25 24.10 -8.83 13.41
C GLU A 25 24.59 -8.07 12.18
N MET A 26 24.40 -8.65 11.00
CA MET A 26 24.79 -8.10 9.70
C MET A 26 23.82 -7.04 9.12
N LEU A 27 22.68 -6.78 9.77
CA LEU A 27 21.72 -5.74 9.35
C LEU A 27 22.32 -4.32 9.29
N ASP A 28 23.45 -4.11 9.97
CA ASP A 28 24.15 -2.84 10.01
C ASP A 28 25.29 -2.74 9.00
N GLN A 29 25.59 -3.83 8.27
CA GLN A 29 26.66 -3.83 7.29
C GLN A 29 26.18 -3.13 6.00
N PRO A 30 26.95 -2.15 5.49
CA PRO A 30 26.67 -1.59 4.17
C PRO A 30 26.77 -2.71 3.12
N LEU A 31 25.80 -2.77 2.22
CA LEU A 31 25.82 -3.74 1.12
C LEU A 31 27.12 -3.52 0.31
N PRO A 32 27.86 -4.58 -0.04
CA PRO A 32 29.03 -4.43 -0.89
C PRO A 32 28.59 -3.84 -2.23
N ALA A 33 29.14 -2.68 -2.58
CA ALA A 33 28.94 -2.07 -3.88
C ALA A 33 29.41 -3.06 -4.96
N GLU A 34 28.50 -3.47 -5.83
CA GLU A 34 28.84 -4.31 -6.98
C GLU A 34 29.90 -3.59 -7.82
N GLN A 35 31.10 -4.18 -7.88
CA GLN A 35 32.22 -3.68 -8.67
C GLN A 35 31.89 -3.82 -10.16
N SER A 36 31.40 -2.74 -10.78
CA SER A 36 31.57 -2.53 -12.21
C SER A 36 33.03 -2.18 -12.46
N THR A 37 33.71 -3.05 -13.18
CA THR A 37 35.08 -2.91 -13.69
C THR A 37 35.32 -1.56 -14.37
N GLN A 38 36.31 -0.78 -13.92
CA GLN A 38 37.33 -0.13 -14.77
C GLN A 38 38.39 0.67 -13.95
N GLU A 39 39.65 0.31 -14.21
CA GLU A 39 40.88 1.14 -14.29
C GLU A 39 41.33 2.06 -13.13
N GLU A 40 42.36 1.58 -12.43
CA GLU A 40 43.64 2.24 -12.08
C GLU A 40 43.68 3.79 -12.01
N VAL A 41 43.84 4.36 -10.81
CA VAL A 41 44.85 5.42 -10.54
C VAL A 41 45.11 5.58 -9.04
N SER A 42 46.39 5.47 -8.70
CA SER A 42 47.03 5.80 -7.43
C SER A 42 46.90 7.29 -7.08
N SER A 43 46.56 7.63 -5.82
CA SER A 43 47.21 8.71 -5.04
C SER A 43 46.62 8.83 -3.62
N ASP A 44 47.53 8.67 -2.66
CA ASP A 44 47.79 9.46 -1.44
C ASP A 44 46.67 9.84 -0.46
N GLU A 45 47.04 9.68 0.80
CA GLU A 45 46.28 9.93 2.03
C GLU A 45 46.21 11.43 2.33
N GLU A 46 45.01 12.02 2.40
CA GLU A 46 44.78 13.25 3.16
C GLU A 46 43.44 13.20 3.90
N ASP A 47 43.55 13.39 5.20
CA ASP A 47 42.52 13.58 6.23
C ASP A 47 41.90 14.97 6.07
N GLU A 48 40.64 15.07 5.67
CA GLU A 48 39.85 16.30 5.83
C GLU A 48 38.48 15.99 6.47
N GLU A 49 38.29 16.55 7.66
CA GLU A 49 37.03 16.63 8.40
C GLU A 49 35.89 17.15 7.51
N MET A 50 34.91 16.30 7.21
CA MET A 50 33.70 16.74 6.50
C MET A 50 32.76 17.42 7.51
N PRO A 51 32.41 18.71 7.31
CA PRO A 51 31.44 19.41 8.16
C PRO A 51 30.05 18.78 8.00
N GLU A 52 29.33 18.67 9.12
CA GLU A 52 27.90 18.35 9.16
C GLU A 52 27.14 19.35 8.28
N ASP A 53 26.77 18.93 7.06
CA ASP A 53 25.79 19.64 6.26
C ASP A 53 24.40 19.20 6.69
N SER A 54 23.85 20.04 7.54
CA SER A 54 22.47 20.11 7.97
C SER A 54 21.48 20.05 6.81
N GLU A 55 20.47 19.19 6.98
CA GLU A 55 19.07 19.49 6.68
C GLU A 55 18.76 20.06 5.28
N ASP A 56 18.64 19.18 4.28
CA ASP A 56 17.67 19.35 3.18
C ASP A 56 17.44 18.02 2.44
N LEU A 57 17.08 16.98 3.20
CA LEU A 57 16.38 15.83 2.63
C LEU A 57 14.91 16.23 2.42
N ASP A 58 14.72 17.17 1.49
CA ASP A 58 13.41 17.59 1.03
C ASP A 58 12.61 16.35 0.63
N HIS A 59 11.56 16.13 1.42
CA HIS A 59 10.37 15.34 1.16
C HIS A 59 10.27 14.84 -0.28
N TYR A 60 10.53 13.54 -0.47
CA TYR A 60 9.83 12.82 -1.53
C TYR A 60 8.34 12.79 -1.14
N GLU A 61 7.63 13.88 -1.43
CA GLU A 61 6.18 13.81 -1.62
C GLU A 61 5.98 12.81 -2.75
N MET A 62 5.51 11.61 -2.39
CA MET A 62 4.97 10.66 -3.35
C MET A 62 3.90 11.43 -4.13
N LYS A 63 4.23 11.81 -5.36
CA LYS A 63 3.33 12.48 -6.30
C LYS A 63 1.98 11.79 -6.19
N GLU A 64 0.96 12.54 -5.78
CA GLU A 64 -0.42 12.08 -5.77
C GLU A 64 -0.68 11.46 -7.13
N GLU A 65 -0.89 10.14 -7.17
CA GLU A 65 -1.38 9.49 -8.37
C GLU A 65 -2.79 10.05 -8.56
N GLU A 66 -2.93 10.97 -9.52
CA GLU A 66 -4.18 11.64 -9.82
C GLU A 66 -5.30 10.58 -9.91
N PRO A 67 -6.45 10.79 -9.25
CA PRO A 67 -7.57 9.88 -9.40
C PRO A 67 -7.97 9.94 -10.87
N ALA A 68 -7.79 8.83 -11.59
CA ALA A 68 -8.13 8.72 -13.01
C ALA A 68 -9.45 9.44 -13.33
N ASP A 69 -9.34 10.62 -13.96
CA ASP A 69 -10.43 11.56 -14.29
C ASP A 69 -11.35 11.01 -15.41
N GLY A 70 -11.18 9.74 -15.78
CA GLY A 70 -12.06 9.02 -16.70
C GLY A 70 -13.41 8.60 -16.11
N LYS A 71 -13.67 8.84 -14.83
CA LYS A 71 -14.75 8.19 -14.05
C LYS A 71 -16.19 8.69 -14.32
N LYS A 72 -16.40 9.76 -15.08
CA LYS A 72 -17.75 10.34 -15.22
C LYS A 72 -18.71 9.53 -16.10
N THR A 73 -18.20 8.76 -17.07
CA THR A 73 -19.04 7.94 -17.96
C THR A 73 -19.33 6.56 -17.38
N GLU A 74 -18.45 6.03 -16.54
CA GLU A 74 -18.63 4.70 -15.95
C GLU A 74 -19.75 4.64 -14.91
N ASP A 75 -20.03 5.75 -14.24
CA ASP A 75 -21.07 5.80 -13.22
C ASP A 75 -22.46 6.19 -13.80
N GLU A 76 -22.54 6.35 -15.13
CA GLU A 76 -23.78 6.69 -15.83
C GLU A 76 -24.80 5.53 -15.70
N GLY A 77 -25.96 5.85 -15.13
CA GLY A 77 -27.03 4.89 -14.87
C GLY A 77 -26.95 4.17 -13.51
N ILE A 78 -26.05 4.55 -12.60
CA ILE A 78 -26.04 4.05 -11.22
C ILE A 78 -26.95 4.93 -10.33
N GLY A 79 -27.73 4.30 -9.45
CA GLY A 79 -28.60 5.01 -8.49
C GLY A 79 -27.80 5.84 -7.48
N LYS A 80 -28.38 6.94 -6.98
CA LYS A 80 -27.69 7.89 -6.09
C LYS A 80 -27.20 7.23 -4.80
N GLU A 81 -28.00 6.31 -4.24
CA GLU A 81 -27.61 5.53 -3.05
C GLU A 81 -26.41 4.62 -3.31
N ASN A 82 -26.37 3.95 -4.46
CA ASN A 82 -25.27 3.06 -4.84
C ASN A 82 -23.99 3.85 -5.15
N LEU A 83 -24.13 5.05 -5.72
CA LEU A 83 -23.01 5.95 -5.95
C LEU A 83 -22.32 6.35 -4.65
N ALA A 84 -23.12 6.67 -3.61
CA ALA A 84 -22.59 7.00 -2.29
C ALA A 84 -21.83 5.83 -1.66
N ILE A 85 -22.27 4.58 -1.89
CA ILE A 85 -21.55 3.38 -1.44
C ILE A 85 -20.20 3.29 -2.17
N LEU A 86 -20.15 3.47 -3.48
CA LEU A 86 -18.90 3.44 -4.26
C LEU A 86 -17.91 4.53 -3.81
N GLU A 87 -18.39 5.74 -3.52
CA GLU A 87 -17.56 6.82 -2.98
C GLU A 87 -17.03 6.49 -1.59
N LYS A 88 -17.86 5.90 -0.72
CA LYS A 88 -17.47 5.47 0.62
C LYS A 88 -16.35 4.43 0.56
N ILE A 89 -16.45 3.43 -0.32
CA ILE A 89 -15.39 2.43 -0.51
C ILE A 89 -14.09 3.09 -0.99
N LYS A 90 -14.15 3.95 -2.01
CA LYS A 90 -12.95 4.66 -2.52
C LYS A 90 -12.26 5.45 -1.41
N LYS A 91 -13.04 6.12 -0.56
CA LYS A 91 -12.53 6.87 0.60
C LYS A 91 -11.89 5.95 1.63
N ASN A 92 -12.56 4.85 1.99
CA ASN A 92 -12.03 3.86 2.92
C ASN A 92 -10.71 3.26 2.39
N GLN A 93 -10.65 2.91 1.10
CA GLN A 93 -9.44 2.40 0.48
C GLN A 93 -8.27 3.39 0.63
N ARG A 94 -8.48 4.68 0.33
CA ARG A 94 -7.45 5.74 0.54
C ARG A 94 -7.00 5.78 2.00
N GLN A 95 -7.94 5.67 2.93
CA GLN A 95 -7.65 5.69 4.36
C GLN A 95 -6.87 4.45 4.81
N ASP A 96 -7.19 3.27 4.29
CA ASP A 96 -6.51 2.01 4.61
C ASP A 96 -5.08 2.02 4.07
N TYR A 97 -4.83 2.61 2.89
CA TYR A 97 -3.48 2.86 2.38
C TYR A 97 -2.66 3.75 3.33
N LEU A 98 -3.24 4.84 3.82
CA LEU A 98 -2.56 5.74 4.76
C LEU A 98 -2.27 5.06 6.11
N ASN A 99 -3.17 4.19 6.56
CA ASN A 99 -3.02 3.47 7.83
C ASN A 99 -2.15 2.21 7.70
N GLY A 100 -1.68 1.86 6.50
CA GLY A 100 -0.95 0.61 6.24
C GLY A 100 -1.79 -0.66 6.43
N ALA A 101 -3.12 -0.52 6.52
CA ALA A 101 -4.07 -1.61 6.79
C ALA A 101 -4.73 -2.13 5.50
N VAL A 102 -4.04 -1.99 4.36
CA VAL A 102 -4.55 -2.36 3.04
C VAL A 102 -4.95 -3.83 3.01
N SER A 103 -6.24 -4.08 2.79
CA SER A 103 -6.75 -5.43 2.57
C SER A 103 -6.60 -5.84 1.10
N GLY A 104 -5.88 -6.94 0.84
CA GLY A 104 -5.78 -7.56 -0.49
C GLY A 104 -4.83 -6.87 -1.46
N SER A 105 -4.89 -7.26 -2.75
CA SER A 105 -4.08 -6.69 -3.82
C SER A 105 -4.84 -5.64 -4.63
N VAL A 106 -4.12 -4.68 -5.21
CA VAL A 106 -4.67 -3.62 -6.09
C VAL A 106 -5.52 -4.22 -7.21
N GLN A 107 -5.01 -5.24 -7.90
CA GLN A 107 -5.72 -5.90 -9.00
C GLN A 107 -7.05 -6.52 -8.56
N ALA A 108 -7.08 -7.15 -7.38
CA ALA A 108 -8.31 -7.72 -6.85
C ALA A 108 -9.32 -6.63 -6.48
N THR A 109 -8.85 -5.55 -5.84
CA THR A 109 -9.70 -4.39 -5.52
C THR A 109 -10.31 -3.79 -6.78
N ASP A 110 -9.49 -3.54 -7.81
CA ASP A 110 -9.97 -2.97 -9.07
C ASP A 110 -11.02 -3.85 -9.75
N ARG A 111 -10.79 -5.16 -9.75
CA ARG A 111 -11.76 -6.11 -10.30
C ARG A 111 -13.08 -6.07 -9.53
N LEU A 112 -13.04 -6.09 -8.20
CA LEU A 112 -14.24 -6.03 -7.35
C LEU A 112 -15.00 -4.72 -7.51
N MET A 113 -14.29 -3.58 -7.58
CA MET A 113 -14.90 -2.27 -7.85
C MET A 113 -15.61 -2.23 -9.20
N LYS A 114 -15.07 -2.91 -10.21
CA LYS A 114 -15.69 -3.00 -11.54
C LYS A 114 -16.97 -3.85 -11.49
N GLU A 115 -16.91 -5.04 -10.89
CA GLU A 115 -18.08 -5.92 -10.76
C GLU A 115 -19.21 -5.25 -9.96
N LEU A 116 -18.88 -4.54 -8.87
CA LEU A 116 -19.88 -3.83 -8.06
C LEU A 116 -20.59 -2.72 -8.87
N ARG A 117 -19.84 -1.99 -9.71
CA ARG A 117 -20.42 -1.01 -10.63
C ARG A 117 -21.32 -1.65 -11.67
N ASP A 118 -20.89 -2.75 -12.27
CA ASP A 118 -21.66 -3.49 -13.27
C ASP A 118 -22.98 -4.03 -12.66
N ILE A 119 -22.93 -4.53 -11.41
CA ILE A 119 -24.11 -4.94 -10.65
C ILE A 119 -25.08 -3.76 -10.48
N TYR A 120 -24.62 -2.62 -9.96
CA TYR A 120 -25.49 -1.46 -9.71
C TYR A 120 -26.07 -0.84 -10.99
N ARG A 121 -25.38 -0.97 -12.12
CA ARG A 121 -25.91 -0.57 -13.43
C ARG A 121 -26.94 -1.56 -13.96
N SER A 122 -26.81 -2.84 -13.63
CA SER A 122 -27.59 -3.92 -14.20
C SER A 122 -29.10 -3.74 -13.98
N PRO A 123 -29.94 -4.09 -14.97
CA PRO A 123 -31.38 -4.05 -14.83
C PRO A 123 -31.88 -5.06 -13.79
N SER A 124 -31.13 -6.14 -13.53
CA SER A 124 -31.52 -7.16 -12.54
C SER A 124 -31.42 -6.63 -11.11
N PHE A 125 -30.38 -5.85 -10.80
CA PHE A 125 -30.27 -5.20 -9.50
C PHE A 125 -31.36 -4.12 -9.34
N LYS A 126 -31.55 -3.28 -10.36
CA LYS A 126 -32.60 -2.24 -10.37
C LYS A 126 -34.02 -2.80 -10.32
N GLY A 127 -34.22 -3.97 -10.93
CA GLY A 127 -35.47 -4.72 -10.87
C GLY A 127 -35.76 -5.35 -9.52
N GLY A 128 -34.81 -5.27 -8.58
CA GLY A 128 -34.99 -5.75 -7.22
C GLY A 128 -35.03 -7.28 -7.10
N TYR A 129 -34.44 -8.01 -8.06
CA TYR A 129 -34.33 -9.48 -7.98
C TYR A 129 -33.27 -9.93 -6.95
N TYR A 130 -32.35 -9.04 -6.59
CA TYR A 130 -31.40 -9.26 -5.52
C TYR A 130 -30.89 -7.93 -4.97
N ALA A 131 -30.43 -7.95 -3.73
CA ALA A 131 -29.77 -6.83 -3.06
C ALA A 131 -28.35 -7.24 -2.64
N VAL A 132 -27.42 -6.27 -2.66
CA VAL A 132 -26.01 -6.46 -2.29
C VAL A 132 -25.67 -5.47 -1.18
N GLU A 133 -25.19 -5.97 -0.04
CA GLU A 133 -24.78 -5.19 1.12
C GLU A 133 -23.33 -5.55 1.48
N LEU A 134 -22.46 -4.54 1.63
CA LEU A 134 -21.08 -4.74 2.03
C LEU A 134 -21.00 -4.94 3.54
N VAL A 135 -20.28 -5.97 3.98
CA VAL A 135 -20.08 -6.25 5.41
C VAL A 135 -18.95 -5.38 5.92
N ASN A 136 -19.21 -4.57 6.95
CA ASN A 136 -18.23 -3.63 7.53
C ASN A 136 -17.60 -2.68 6.51
N ASP A 137 -18.36 -2.28 5.48
CA ASP A 137 -17.84 -1.48 4.35
C ASP A 137 -16.64 -2.11 3.61
N SER A 138 -16.45 -3.43 3.76
CA SER A 138 -15.38 -4.17 3.10
C SER A 138 -15.77 -4.51 1.67
N LEU A 139 -14.89 -4.18 0.74
CA LEU A 139 -15.03 -4.59 -0.66
C LEU A 139 -14.79 -6.10 -0.87
N TYR A 140 -14.29 -6.82 0.12
CA TYR A 140 -14.01 -8.25 -0.01
C TYR A 140 -15.10 -9.16 0.57
N ASP A 141 -16.06 -8.60 1.30
CA ASP A 141 -17.10 -9.38 2.00
C ASP A 141 -18.50 -8.80 1.77
N TRP A 142 -19.32 -9.52 1.01
CA TRP A 142 -20.62 -9.05 0.49
C TRP A 142 -21.74 -10.01 0.87
N ASN A 143 -22.82 -9.46 1.42
CA ASN A 143 -24.08 -10.16 1.61
C ASN A 143 -24.98 -9.96 0.39
N VAL A 144 -25.33 -11.04 -0.29
CA VAL A 144 -26.28 -11.02 -1.42
C VAL A 144 -27.61 -11.64 -0.99
N LYS A 145 -28.67 -10.84 -0.98
CA LYS A 145 -30.03 -11.29 -0.67
C LYS A 145 -30.79 -11.47 -1.97
N LEU A 146 -31.23 -12.70 -2.25
CA LEU A 146 -32.08 -12.99 -3.41
C LEU A 146 -33.53 -12.62 -3.07
N LEU A 147 -34.12 -11.75 -3.87
CA LEU A 147 -35.48 -11.25 -3.73
C LEU A 147 -36.30 -11.87 -4.86
N LYS A 148 -37.51 -12.34 -4.56
CA LYS A 148 -38.32 -13.19 -5.43
C LYS A 148 -39.52 -12.45 -5.99
#